data_AF-A0A1V5K3R5-F1
#
_entry.id   AF-A0A1V5K3R5-F1
#
_cell.length_a   1.000
_cell.length_b   1.000
_cell.length_c   1.000
_cell.angle_alpha   90.00
_cell.angle_beta   90.00
_cell.angle_gamma   90.00
#
_symmetry.space_group_name_H-M   'P 1'
#
loop_
_entity.id
_entity.type
_entity.pdbx_description
1 polymer ?
#
loop_
_entity_poly.entity_id
_entity_poly.type
_entity_poly.pdbx_seq_one_letter_code
_entity_poly.pdbx_strand_id
1 'polypeptide(L)'
;MENLLTIAALKVLASELGVVSMTGERGEVVVKFAEGIRHPGTNVIKIARPFRGRVTLGGGRTQSIRIRTQGLSEKELLNIMIYMLTEMNRANATMSE
;
A
#
# COMPACT_ATOMS: atom_id res chain seq x y z
N MET A 1 -6.41 -15.07 15.72
CA MET A 1 -7.46 -14.02 15.84
C MET A 1 -6.89 -12.65 15.46
N GLU A 2 -5.70 -12.28 15.96
CA GLU A 2 -4.99 -11.03 15.67
C GLU A 2 -4.91 -10.68 14.16
N ASN A 3 -4.55 -11.64 13.31
CA ASN A 3 -4.47 -11.43 11.85
C ASN A 3 -5.80 -11.00 11.22
N LEU A 4 -6.96 -11.44 11.74
CA LEU A 4 -8.26 -11.11 11.13
C LEU A 4 -8.63 -9.64 11.37
N LEU A 5 -8.34 -9.11 12.57
CA LEU A 5 -8.56 -7.71 12.88
C LEU A 5 -7.62 -6.81 12.06
N THR A 6 -6.34 -7.20 11.93
CA THR A 6 -5.38 -6.48 11.07
C THR A 6 -5.82 -6.48 9.61
N ILE A 7 -6.31 -7.61 9.09
CA ILE A 7 -6.84 -7.70 7.73
C ILE A 7 -8.08 -6.82 7.56
N ALA A 8 -8.98 -6.78 8.54
CA ALA A 8 -10.16 -5.92 8.50
C ALA A 8 -9.78 -4.44 8.46
N ALA A 9 -8.87 -4.00 9.34
CA ALA A 9 -8.36 -2.63 9.35
C ALA A 9 -7.66 -2.27 8.03
N LEU A 10 -6.86 -3.20 7.48
CA LEU A 10 -6.22 -3.02 6.19
C LEU A 10 -7.24 -2.83 5.06
N LYS A 11 -8.34 -3.59 5.06
CA LYS A 11 -9.41 -3.44 4.05
C LYS A 11 -10.11 -2.09 4.14
N VAL A 12 -10.33 -1.57 5.35
CA VAL A 12 -10.92 -0.24 5.55
C VAL A 12 -10.01 0.83 4.99
N LEU A 13 -8.73 0.86 5.40
CA LEU A 13 -7.74 1.82 4.89
C LEU A 13 -7.57 1.73 3.37
N ALA A 14 -7.57 0.51 2.82
CA ALA A 14 -7.51 0.29 1.39
C ALA A 14 -8.70 0.93 0.66
N SER A 15 -9.92 0.76 1.20
CA SER A 15 -11.13 1.38 0.64
C SER A 15 -11.07 2.90 0.68
N GLU A 16 -10.63 3.49 1.80
CA GLU A 16 -10.50 4.95 1.96
C GLU A 16 -9.50 5.57 0.97
N LEU A 17 -8.44 4.82 0.63
CA LEU A 17 -7.44 5.23 -0.35
C LEU A 17 -7.85 4.95 -1.80
N GLY A 18 -9.03 4.37 -2.05
CA GLY A 18 -9.47 4.02 -3.41
C GLY A 18 -8.70 2.83 -4.01
N VAL A 19 -8.21 1.90 -3.18
CA VAL A 19 -7.64 0.64 -3.64
C VAL A 19 -8.74 -0.26 -4.18
N VAL A 20 -8.56 -0.76 -5.41
CA VAL A 20 -9.52 -1.67 -6.07
C VAL A 20 -9.09 -3.12 -6.00
N SER A 21 -7.80 -3.39 -5.80
CA SER A 21 -7.30 -4.75 -5.67
C SER A 21 -5.98 -4.81 -4.89
N MET A 22 -5.85 -5.82 -4.04
CA MET A 22 -4.58 -6.25 -3.45
C MET A 22 -4.37 -7.72 -3.81
N THR A 23 -3.46 -7.99 -4.74
CA THR A 23 -3.29 -9.33 -5.32
C THR A 23 -1.86 -9.81 -5.16
N GLY A 24 -1.70 -11.07 -4.75
CA GLY A 24 -0.42 -11.75 -4.84
C GLY A 24 -0.11 -12.12 -6.30
N GLU A 25 1.01 -11.64 -6.81
CA GLU A 25 1.61 -11.99 -8.09
C GLU A 25 2.97 -12.68 -7.82
N ARG A 26 3.63 -13.25 -8.84
CA ARG A 26 4.86 -14.05 -8.66
C ARG A 26 5.96 -13.27 -7.91
N GLY A 27 6.07 -13.49 -6.59
CA GLY A 27 7.06 -12.86 -5.72
C GLY A 27 6.71 -11.43 -5.26
N GLU A 28 5.51 -10.94 -5.54
CA GLU A 28 5.09 -9.58 -5.19
C GLU A 28 3.63 -9.54 -4.73
N VAL A 29 3.29 -8.60 -3.86
CA VAL A 29 1.91 -8.14 -3.68
C VAL A 29 1.73 -6.83 -4.43
N VAL A 30 0.71 -6.76 -5.27
CA VAL A 30 0.36 -5.57 -6.05
C VAL A 30 -0.91 -4.96 -5.50
N VAL A 31 -0.80 -3.71 -5.05
CA VAL A 31 -1.91 -2.87 -4.61
C VAL A 31 -2.23 -1.91 -5.75
N LYS A 32 -3.41 -2.04 -6.37
CA LYS A 32 -3.86 -1.18 -7.48
C LYS A 32 -4.90 -0.19 -6.99
N PHE A 33 -4.73 1.06 -7.38
CA PHE A 33 -5.70 2.13 -7.11
C PHE A 33 -6.69 2.25 -8.28
N ALA A 34 -7.89 2.75 -8.00
CA ALA A 34 -8.89 3.04 -9.01
C ALA A 34 -8.36 4.00 -10.08
N GLU A 35 -8.92 3.93 -11.28
CA GLU A 35 -8.63 4.91 -12.32
C GLU A 35 -9.06 6.31 -11.86
N GLY A 36 -8.24 7.32 -12.15
CA GLY A 36 -8.45 8.69 -11.67
C GLY A 36 -7.96 8.96 -10.23
N ILE A 37 -7.75 7.92 -9.40
CA ILE A 37 -7.18 8.08 -8.06
C ILE A 37 -5.65 8.09 -8.15
N ARG A 38 -5.04 9.22 -7.78
CA ARG A 38 -3.60 9.46 -7.83
C ARG A 38 -3.14 10.03 -6.49
N HIS A 39 -2.32 9.28 -5.78
CA HIS A 39 -1.57 9.81 -4.64
C HIS A 39 -0.29 10.48 -5.14
N PRO A 40 0.12 11.62 -4.58
CA PRO A 40 1.36 12.29 -4.98
C PRO A 40 2.56 11.34 -4.88
N GLY A 41 3.24 11.10 -6.00
CA GLY A 41 4.35 10.14 -6.06
C GLY A 41 5.48 10.47 -5.09
N THR A 42 5.73 11.75 -4.84
CA THR A 42 6.70 12.24 -3.85
C THR A 42 6.36 11.78 -2.43
N ASN A 43 5.09 11.76 -2.04
CA ASN A 43 4.64 11.27 -0.74
C ASN A 43 4.81 9.75 -0.67
N VAL A 44 4.34 9.03 -1.69
CA VAL A 44 4.46 7.56 -1.73
C VAL A 44 5.92 7.11 -1.67
N ILE A 45 6.83 7.79 -2.38
CA ILE A 45 8.27 7.51 -2.35
C ILE A 45 8.88 7.80 -0.97
N LYS A 46 8.49 8.90 -0.31
CA LYS A 46 8.93 9.22 1.05
C LYS A 46 8.48 8.14 2.04
N ILE A 47 7.21 7.74 1.97
CA ILE A 47 6.62 6.70 2.82
C ILE A 47 7.28 5.33 2.56
N ALA A 48 7.58 5.00 1.31
CA ALA A 48 8.25 3.74 0.93
C ALA A 48 9.74 3.69 1.30
N ARG A 49 10.36 4.81 1.70
CA ARG A 49 11.80 4.92 1.98
C ARG A 49 12.35 3.90 3.00
N PRO A 50 11.63 3.52 4.07
CA PRO A 50 12.09 2.47 4.99
C PRO A 50 12.20 1.08 4.35
N PHE A 51 11.52 0.86 3.22
CA PHE A 51 11.45 -0.42 2.51
C PHE A 51 12.07 -0.37 1.12
N ARG A 52 13.14 0.43 0.97
CA ARG A 52 13.90 0.56 -0.29
C ARG A 52 14.23 -0.79 -0.90
N GLY A 53 14.06 -0.90 -2.22
CA GLY A 53 14.30 -2.13 -2.98
C GLY A 53 13.24 -3.22 -2.80
N ARG A 54 12.26 -3.01 -1.90
CA ARG A 54 11.15 -3.92 -1.64
C ARG A 54 9.81 -3.32 -2.03
N VAL A 55 9.61 -2.02 -1.79
CA VAL A 55 8.40 -1.29 -2.19
C VAL A 55 8.72 -0.41 -3.38
N THR A 56 7.91 -0.52 -4.44
CA THR A 56 8.05 0.29 -5.65
C THR A 56 6.72 0.91 -6.05
N LEU A 57 6.78 2.10 -6.64
CA LEU A 57 5.63 2.78 -7.23
C LEU A 57 5.57 2.43 -8.71
N GLY A 58 4.51 1.75 -9.11
CA GLY A 58 4.16 1.53 -10.51
C GLY A 58 3.33 2.69 -11.05
N GLY A 59 3.74 3.21 -12.20
CA GLY A 59 2.98 4.17 -13.00
C GLY A 59 2.35 3.51 -14.23
N GLY A 60 1.30 4.13 -14.77
CA GLY A 60 0.51 3.62 -15.89
C GLY A 60 -0.89 4.24 -15.89
N ARG A 61 -1.85 3.58 -16.55
CA ARG A 61 -3.26 3.99 -16.55
C ARG A 61 -3.80 4.10 -15.12
N THR A 62 -3.51 3.10 -14.28
CA THR A 62 -3.75 3.15 -12.84
C THR A 62 -2.43 3.27 -12.08
N GLN A 63 -2.46 3.93 -10.93
CA GLN A 63 -1.33 3.90 -9.99
C GLN A 63 -1.31 2.54 -9.28
N SER A 64 -0.13 2.04 -8.94
CA SER A 64 0.01 0.83 -8.12
C SER A 64 1.21 0.88 -7.21
N ILE A 65 1.14 0.19 -6.08
CA ILE A 65 2.30 -0.12 -5.23
C ILE A 65 2.60 -1.61 -5.37
N ARG A 66 3.87 -1.95 -5.56
CA ARG A 66 4.34 -3.34 -5.55
C ARG A 66 5.26 -3.59 -4.37
N ILE A 67 5.01 -4.69 -3.67
CA ILE A 67 5.75 -5.09 -2.47
C ILE A 67 6.36 -6.47 -2.73
N ARG A 68 7.69 -6.56 -2.82
CA ARG A 68 8.39 -7.84 -2.98
C ARG A 68 8.27 -8.69 -1.72
N THR A 69 7.78 -9.92 -1.89
CA THR A 69 7.47 -10.84 -0.79
C THR A 69 8.61 -11.81 -0.46
N GLN A 70 9.62 -11.93 -1.32
CA GLN A 70 10.75 -12.83 -1.08
C GLN A 70 11.44 -12.50 0.25
N GLY A 71 11.58 -13.54 1.09
CA GLY A 71 12.21 -13.44 2.40
C GLY A 71 11.37 -12.72 3.47
N LEU A 72 10.08 -12.45 3.21
CA LEU A 72 9.16 -11.97 4.25
C LEU A 72 8.33 -13.11 4.80
N SER A 73 8.15 -13.12 6.11
CA SER A 73 7.01 -13.78 6.74
C SER A 73 5.70 -13.06 6.39
N GLU A 74 4.58 -13.76 6.55
CA GLU A 74 3.24 -13.17 6.37
C GLU A 74 3.02 -11.96 7.29
N LYS A 75 3.51 -12.05 8.54
CA LYS A 75 3.43 -10.96 9.52
C LYS A 75 4.20 -9.71 9.07
N GLU A 76 5.40 -9.88 8.53
CA GLU A 76 6.20 -8.76 8.02
C GLU A 76 5.54 -8.11 6.80
N LEU A 77 4.99 -8.93 5.90
CA LEU A 77 4.24 -8.43 4.75
C LEU A 77 3.02 -7.61 5.20
N LEU A 78 2.22 -8.15 6.12
CA LEU A 78 1.07 -7.44 6.68
C LEU A 78 1.49 -6.13 7.36
N ASN A 79 2.60 -6.13 8.10
CA ASN A 79 3.14 -4.93 8.75
C ASN A 79 3.59 -3.87 7.74
N ILE A 80 4.19 -4.26 6.61
CA ILE A 80 4.53 -3.32 5.53
C ILE A 80 3.25 -2.76 4.92
N MET A 81 2.27 -3.61 4.62
CA MET A 81 1.00 -3.17 4.02
C MET A 81 0.25 -2.19 4.93
N ILE A 82 0.10 -2.49 6.22
CA ILE A 82 -0.62 -1.63 7.15
C ILE A 82 0.11 -0.29 7.34
N TYR A 83 1.45 -0.31 7.45
CA TYR A 83 2.25 0.91 7.53
C TYR A 83 2.05 1.79 6.29
N MET A 84 2.22 1.20 5.09
CA MET A 84 2.11 1.93 3.83
C MET A 84 0.74 2.60 3.70
N LEU A 85 -0.36 1.86 3.93
CA LEU A 85 -1.70 2.43 3.79
C LEU A 85 -2.01 3.46 4.89
N THR A 86 -1.57 3.24 6.12
CA THR A 86 -1.78 4.20 7.22
C THR A 86 -1.09 5.54 6.93
N GLU A 87 0.19 5.50 6.54
CA GLU A 87 0.95 6.72 6.26
C GLU A 87 0.46 7.44 5.00
N MET A 88 -0.02 6.70 3.99
CA MET A 88 -0.68 7.30 2.82
C MET A 88 -1.98 8.00 3.21
N ASN A 89 -2.77 7.41 4.09
CA ASN A 89 -4.03 8.00 4.55
C ASN A 89 -3.77 9.31 5.33
N ARG A 90 -2.76 9.29 6.22
CA ARG A 90 -2.30 10.49 6.93
C ARG A 90 -1.85 11.59 5.98
N ALA A 91 -1.06 11.25 4.97
CA ALA A 91 -0.57 12.22 3.99
C ALA A 91 -1.70 12.85 3.16
N ASN A 92 -2.80 12.13 2.91
CA ASN A 92 -3.98 12.68 2.25
C ASN A 92 -4.78 13.62 3.16
N ALA A 93 -4.91 13.31 4.45
CA ALA A 93 -5.63 14.13 5.41
C ALA A 93 -5.03 15.54 5.55
N THR A 94 -3.70 15.65 5.54
CA THR A 94 -2.98 16.95 5.63
C THR A 94 -3.11 17.82 4.38
N MET A 95 -3.70 17.31 3.28
CA MET A 95 -3.95 18.07 2.04
C MET A 95 -5.39 18.59 1.93
N SER A 96 -6.26 18.22 2.87
CA SER A 96 -7.67 18.61 2.89
C SER A 96 -7.95 19.78 3.85
N GLU A 97 -6.91 20.35 4.44
CA GLU A 97 -6.89 21.59 5.24
C GLU A 97 -6.22 22.71 4.44
#